data_AF-A0A6Q2WQN5-F1
#
_entry.id   AF-A0A6Q2WQN5-F1
#
_cell.length_a   1.000
_cell.length_b   1.000
_cell.length_c   1.000
_cell.angle_alpha   90.00
_cell.angle_beta   90.00
_cell.angle_gamma   90.00
#
_symmetry.space_group_name_H-M   'P 1'
#
loop_
_entity.id
_entity.type
_entity.pdbx_description
1 polymer ?
#
loop_
_entity_poly.entity_id
_entity_poly.type
_entity_poly.pdbx_seq_one_letter_code
_entity_poly.pdbx_strand_id
1 'polypeptide(L)'
;MLTRVLTPIKYVRLLQTLNHCGRERLCKADRLDLLLEELKYMSGEWFEEMLLKETMVTLQRLKGQISWTNVPELSLFLTRINYLCAPLMDSIASATMEDINKMHYSSMYATLLPFAVLNYDSPRVDELFDICIQHFLPHISSFDPHLLVLFGYTLAVADCFPEDMVREIFNVDFLAKLDSQLETLPDALNMRIRLRLMELNRAVCLECPEFQVPWFHERYCQQLHKKGNGFITPVQQQIHKMLGEVLGGVNCAKAAVFTPYFYRVDFECVLDRHRKALSYSEQSQLQIPGDGEVRWGLDSVGKERSELPQGAQRIAVDFLDTKSFCKNSRHMKGEAMMRKRHLEILGYHVVQIPHFEWNSMELSTQDAWKEYLRKKIFTELP
;
A
#
# COMPACT_ATOMS: atom_id res chain seq x y z
N MET A 1 -15.02 -20.78 -42.91
CA MET A 1 -16.06 -19.71 -42.89
C MET A 1 -16.60 -19.66 -41.48
N LEU A 2 -16.54 -18.61 -40.66
CA LEU A 2 -16.36 -17.18 -40.83
C LEU A 2 -15.84 -16.64 -39.48
N THR A 3 -14.53 -16.42 -39.34
CA THR A 3 -14.02 -15.46 -38.34
C THR A 3 -14.34 -14.07 -38.88
N ARG A 4 -15.54 -13.57 -38.55
CA ARG A 4 -15.94 -12.18 -38.82
C ARG A 4 -15.00 -11.28 -38.01
N VAL A 5 -13.95 -10.78 -38.65
CA VAL A 5 -13.17 -9.65 -38.17
C VAL A 5 -14.16 -8.48 -38.07
N LEU A 6 -14.59 -8.17 -36.85
CA LEU A 6 -15.36 -6.96 -36.56
C LEU A 6 -14.49 -5.77 -37.00
N THR A 7 -15.01 -4.98 -37.94
CA THR A 7 -14.29 -3.81 -38.44
C THR A 7 -14.09 -2.79 -37.29
N PRO A 8 -12.92 -2.12 -37.20
CA PRO A 8 -12.60 -1.19 -36.11
C PRO A 8 -13.68 -0.14 -35.85
N ILE A 9 -14.38 0.31 -36.90
CA ILE A 9 -15.48 1.28 -36.83
C ILE A 9 -16.69 0.76 -36.03
N LYS A 10 -17.01 -0.53 -36.13
CA LYS A 10 -18.14 -1.13 -35.37
C LYS A 10 -17.80 -1.23 -33.89
N TYR A 11 -16.56 -1.56 -33.57
CA TYR A 11 -16.07 -1.63 -32.19
C TYR A 11 -16.08 -0.26 -31.52
N VAL A 12 -15.58 0.78 -32.22
CA VAL A 12 -15.61 2.17 -31.73
C VAL A 12 -17.04 2.65 -31.47
N ARG A 13 -17.98 2.40 -32.38
CA ARG A 13 -19.40 2.78 -32.18
C ARG A 13 -20.01 2.07 -30.97
N LEU A 14 -19.72 0.78 -30.79
CA LEU A 14 -20.24 0.01 -29.67
C LEU A 14 -19.72 0.54 -28.33
N LEU A 15 -18.43 0.89 -28.24
CA LEU A 15 -17.85 1.53 -27.06
C LEU A 15 -18.47 2.91 -26.78
N GLN A 16 -18.71 3.72 -27.81
CA GLN A 16 -19.39 5.02 -27.64
C GLN A 16 -20.82 4.85 -27.12
N THR A 17 -21.57 3.89 -27.64
CA THR A 17 -22.91 3.57 -27.15
C THR A 17 -22.86 3.07 -25.71
N LEU A 18 -21.93 2.17 -25.37
CA LEU A 18 -21.74 1.65 -24.02
C LEU A 18 -21.44 2.80 -23.03
N ASN A 19 -20.53 3.71 -23.40
CA ASN A 19 -20.18 4.88 -22.59
C ASN A 19 -21.39 5.78 -22.36
N HIS A 20 -22.17 6.05 -23.42
CA HIS A 20 -23.37 6.87 -23.34
C HIS A 20 -24.42 6.23 -22.40
N CYS A 21 -24.71 4.95 -22.61
CA CYS A 21 -25.66 4.21 -21.77
C CYS A 21 -25.20 4.17 -20.30
N GLY A 22 -23.90 3.94 -20.04
CA GLY A 22 -23.34 3.95 -18.69
C GLY A 22 -23.54 5.30 -17.99
N ARG A 23 -23.25 6.41 -18.69
CA ARG A 23 -23.45 7.76 -18.15
C ARG A 23 -24.92 8.08 -17.92
N GLU A 24 -25.80 7.68 -18.85
CA GLU A 24 -27.24 7.87 -18.70
C GLU A 24 -27.79 7.10 -17.49
N ARG A 25 -27.35 5.84 -17.29
CA ARG A 25 -27.70 5.04 -16.10
C ARG A 25 -27.24 5.72 -14.82
N LEU A 26 -25.98 6.16 -14.74
CA LEU A 26 -25.45 6.87 -13.57
C LEU A 26 -26.22 8.18 -13.29
N CYS A 27 -26.62 8.90 -14.34
CA CYS A 27 -27.38 10.13 -14.20
C CYS A 27 -28.79 9.85 -13.63
N LYS A 28 -29.44 8.76 -14.06
CA LYS A 28 -30.78 8.36 -13.62
C LYS A 28 -30.81 7.58 -12.30
N ALA A 29 -29.67 7.09 -11.80
CA ALA A 29 -29.59 6.29 -10.58
C ALA A 29 -30.07 7.07 -9.35
N ASP A 30 -31.12 6.59 -8.69
CA ASP A 30 -31.77 7.22 -7.55
C ASP A 30 -31.69 6.39 -6.25
N ARG A 31 -31.20 5.15 -6.34
CA ARG A 31 -31.07 4.21 -5.21
C ARG A 31 -29.63 3.74 -5.05
N LEU A 32 -29.03 4.04 -3.90
CA LEU A 32 -27.64 3.70 -3.60
C LEU A 32 -27.39 2.18 -3.60
N ASP A 33 -28.25 1.38 -2.97
CA ASP A 33 -28.04 -0.07 -2.86
C ASP A 33 -28.03 -0.76 -4.24
N LEU A 34 -28.93 -0.35 -5.15
CA LEU A 34 -28.97 -0.89 -6.50
C LEU A 34 -27.71 -0.50 -7.29
N LEU A 35 -27.25 0.74 -7.13
CA LEU A 35 -26.03 1.21 -7.78
C LEU A 35 -24.81 0.43 -7.25
N LEU A 36 -24.69 0.19 -5.95
CA LEU A 36 -23.59 -0.57 -5.37
C LEU A 36 -23.58 -2.02 -5.87
N GLU A 37 -24.74 -2.67 -5.99
CA GLU A 37 -24.84 -4.01 -6.57
C GLU A 37 -24.33 -4.06 -8.01
N GLU A 38 -24.68 -3.07 -8.85
CA GLU A 38 -24.14 -2.95 -10.21
C GLU A 38 -22.62 -2.76 -10.20
N LEU A 39 -22.13 -1.88 -9.32
CA LEU A 39 -20.71 -1.55 -9.22
C LEU A 39 -19.85 -2.73 -8.77
N LYS A 40 -20.38 -3.74 -8.07
CA LYS A 40 -19.64 -4.96 -7.69
C LYS A 40 -18.96 -5.62 -8.89
N TYR A 41 -19.63 -5.64 -10.04
CA TYR A 41 -19.16 -6.31 -11.26
C TYR A 41 -18.38 -5.38 -12.20
N MET A 42 -18.37 -4.07 -11.92
CA MET A 42 -17.67 -3.08 -12.74
C MET A 42 -16.22 -2.97 -12.29
N SER A 43 -15.30 -3.28 -13.19
CA SER A 43 -13.86 -3.20 -12.94
C SER A 43 -13.07 -3.00 -14.24
N GLY A 44 -11.79 -2.67 -14.11
CA GLY A 44 -10.85 -2.56 -15.23
C GLY A 44 -10.74 -1.15 -15.82
N GLU A 45 -9.76 -1.00 -16.72
CA GLU A 45 -9.33 0.28 -17.31
C GLU A 45 -10.48 1.05 -17.97
N TRP A 46 -11.38 0.36 -18.68
CA TRP A 46 -12.51 1.02 -19.32
C TRP A 46 -13.44 1.73 -18.33
N PHE A 47 -13.82 1.07 -17.23
CA PHE A 47 -14.67 1.69 -16.21
C PHE A 47 -13.95 2.88 -15.57
N GLU A 48 -12.67 2.66 -15.25
CA GLU A 48 -11.79 3.62 -14.62
C GLU A 48 -11.61 4.91 -15.42
N GLU A 49 -11.51 4.82 -16.75
CA GLU A 49 -11.35 5.98 -17.63
C GLU A 49 -12.69 6.63 -18.01
N MET A 50 -13.74 5.83 -18.22
CA MET A 50 -14.95 6.32 -18.89
C MET A 50 -16.08 6.71 -17.94
N LEU A 51 -16.17 6.08 -16.76
CA LEU A 51 -17.32 6.16 -15.85
C LEU A 51 -16.98 6.48 -14.40
N LEU A 52 -15.72 6.33 -13.96
CA LEU A 52 -15.35 6.51 -12.56
C LEU A 52 -15.71 7.90 -12.03
N LYS A 53 -15.42 8.96 -12.80
CA LYS A 53 -15.70 10.34 -12.36
C LYS A 53 -17.20 10.57 -12.15
N GLU A 54 -18.01 10.20 -13.12
CA GLU A 54 -19.47 10.29 -13.04
C GLU A 54 -20.02 9.41 -11.91
N THR A 55 -19.45 8.22 -11.71
CA THR A 55 -19.82 7.33 -10.59
C THR A 55 -19.60 8.01 -9.25
N MET A 56 -18.44 8.64 -9.05
CA MET A 56 -18.14 9.36 -7.80
C MET A 56 -19.05 10.58 -7.59
N VAL A 57 -19.49 11.25 -8.66
CA VAL A 57 -20.48 12.33 -8.58
C VAL A 57 -21.86 11.78 -8.19
N THR A 58 -22.29 10.68 -8.79
CA THR A 58 -23.56 10.01 -8.45
C THR A 58 -23.56 9.51 -7.01
N LEU A 59 -22.48 8.88 -6.53
CA LEU A 59 -22.36 8.45 -5.13
C LEU A 59 -22.46 9.63 -4.16
N GLN A 60 -21.80 10.76 -4.46
CA GLN A 60 -21.92 11.97 -3.64
C GLN A 60 -23.33 12.56 -3.66
N ARG A 61 -24.04 12.51 -4.80
CA ARG A 61 -25.45 12.92 -4.90
C ARG A 61 -26.33 12.04 -4.00
N LEU A 62 -26.05 10.75 -3.93
CA LEU A 62 -26.79 9.76 -3.14
C LEU A 62 -26.30 9.63 -1.71
N LYS A 63 -25.36 10.49 -1.25
CA LYS A 63 -24.75 10.39 0.10
C LYS A 63 -25.78 10.38 1.25
N GLY A 64 -26.94 11.02 1.07
CA GLY A 64 -28.01 11.03 2.07
C GLY A 64 -28.72 9.69 2.26
N GLN A 65 -28.42 8.69 1.41
CA GLN A 65 -28.92 7.32 1.53
C GLN A 65 -27.90 6.37 2.17
N ILE A 66 -26.73 6.87 2.57
CA ILE A 66 -25.72 6.06 3.27
C ILE A 66 -26.28 5.68 4.64
N SER A 67 -26.27 4.38 4.93
CA SER A 67 -26.78 3.79 6.16
C SER A 67 -25.98 2.55 6.54
N TRP A 68 -26.20 2.03 7.74
CA TRP A 68 -25.54 0.82 8.24
C TRP A 68 -25.65 -0.39 7.30
N THR A 69 -26.68 -0.46 6.43
CA THR A 69 -26.88 -1.58 5.49
C THR A 69 -25.91 -1.54 4.30
N ASN A 70 -25.55 -0.36 3.81
CA ASN A 70 -24.74 -0.19 2.59
C ASN A 70 -23.32 0.29 2.85
N VAL A 71 -23.00 0.70 4.08
CA VAL A 71 -21.65 1.06 4.50
C VAL A 71 -20.61 0.01 4.09
N PRO A 72 -20.76 -1.30 4.37
CA PRO A 72 -19.71 -2.26 4.04
C PRO A 72 -19.42 -2.35 2.54
N GLU A 73 -20.47 -2.30 1.71
CA GLU A 73 -20.34 -2.38 0.26
C GLU A 73 -19.73 -1.12 -0.33
N LEU A 74 -20.15 0.06 0.14
CA LEU A 74 -19.58 1.33 -0.26
C LEU A 74 -18.10 1.43 0.15
N SER A 75 -17.75 1.01 1.36
CA SER A 75 -16.38 0.99 1.86
C SER A 75 -15.46 0.08 1.03
N LEU A 76 -15.92 -1.12 0.70
CA LEU A 76 -15.19 -2.04 -0.20
C LEU A 76 -15.03 -1.45 -1.60
N PHE A 77 -16.09 -0.82 -2.14
CA PHE A 77 -16.03 -0.15 -3.43
C PHE A 77 -14.95 0.93 -3.43
N LEU A 78 -15.00 1.89 -2.50
CA LEU A 78 -14.05 3.01 -2.39
C LEU A 78 -12.60 2.55 -2.26
N THR A 79 -12.38 1.51 -1.44
CA THR A 79 -11.06 0.90 -1.28
C THR A 79 -10.55 0.33 -2.61
N ARG A 80 -11.39 -0.44 -3.32
CA ARG A 80 -11.03 -1.12 -4.56
C ARG A 80 -10.66 -0.13 -5.67
N ILE A 81 -11.43 0.94 -5.81
CA ILE A 81 -11.21 1.98 -6.83
C ILE A 81 -10.14 3.02 -6.42
N ASN A 82 -9.63 2.94 -5.19
CA ASN A 82 -8.56 3.76 -4.66
C ASN A 82 -8.82 5.28 -4.80
N TYR A 83 -10.02 5.73 -4.46
CA TYR A 83 -10.46 7.12 -4.63
C TYR A 83 -10.91 7.68 -3.28
N LEU A 84 -10.21 8.70 -2.81
CA LEU A 84 -10.52 9.35 -1.54
C LEU A 84 -11.56 10.45 -1.74
N CYS A 85 -12.71 10.32 -1.08
CA CYS A 85 -13.79 11.29 -1.14
C CYS A 85 -14.28 11.63 0.27
N ALA A 86 -13.76 12.71 0.87
CA ALA A 86 -14.04 13.10 2.25
C ALA A 86 -15.54 13.12 2.59
N PRO A 87 -16.45 13.71 1.78
CA PRO A 87 -17.88 13.69 2.09
C PRO A 87 -18.48 12.28 2.22
N LEU A 88 -18.00 11.30 1.44
CA LEU A 88 -18.46 9.91 1.54
C LEU A 88 -17.84 9.23 2.76
N MET A 89 -16.55 9.48 3.04
CA MET A 89 -15.87 8.95 4.23
C MET A 89 -16.55 9.43 5.52
N ASP A 90 -16.87 10.72 5.62
CA ASP A 90 -17.57 11.31 6.76
C ASP A 90 -18.99 10.75 6.94
N SER A 91 -19.71 10.52 5.84
CA SER A 91 -21.03 9.88 5.87
C SER A 91 -20.95 8.41 6.30
N ILE A 92 -19.94 7.66 5.84
CA ILE A 92 -19.69 6.28 6.30
C ILE A 92 -19.40 6.27 7.80
N ALA A 93 -18.52 7.14 8.29
CA ALA A 93 -18.19 7.23 9.70
C ALA A 93 -19.44 7.54 10.54
N SER A 94 -20.23 8.54 10.12
CA SER A 94 -21.47 8.93 10.82
C SER A 94 -22.48 7.79 10.86
N ALA A 95 -22.79 7.18 9.72
CA ALA A 95 -23.75 6.08 9.66
C ALA A 95 -23.31 4.85 10.46
N THR A 96 -21.99 4.59 10.52
CA THR A 96 -21.43 3.50 11.33
C THR A 96 -21.58 3.78 12.81
N MET A 97 -21.19 4.97 13.28
CA MET A 97 -21.22 5.31 14.70
C MET A 97 -22.64 5.42 15.25
N GLU A 98 -23.59 5.94 14.46
CA GLU A 98 -25.00 6.07 14.87
C GLU A 98 -25.68 4.70 15.02
N ASP A 99 -25.36 3.75 14.14
CA ASP A 99 -26.07 2.48 14.01
C ASP A 99 -25.19 1.23 14.23
N ILE A 100 -24.07 1.37 14.94
CA ILE A 100 -23.09 0.28 15.18
C ILE A 100 -23.74 -1.00 15.71
N ASN A 101 -24.71 -0.85 16.62
CA ASN A 101 -25.43 -1.96 17.24
C ASN A 101 -26.31 -2.75 16.26
N LYS A 102 -26.65 -2.18 15.09
CA LYS A 102 -27.40 -2.86 14.02
C LYS A 102 -26.46 -3.62 13.07
N MET A 103 -25.17 -3.31 13.08
CA MET A 103 -24.17 -3.92 12.21
C MET A 103 -23.64 -5.21 12.83
N HIS A 104 -23.50 -6.24 11.99
CA HIS A 104 -22.83 -7.47 12.41
C HIS A 104 -21.32 -7.21 12.57
N TYR A 105 -20.68 -7.82 13.58
CA TYR A 105 -19.25 -7.63 13.86
C TYR A 105 -18.35 -8.00 12.66
N SER A 106 -18.80 -8.89 11.77
CA SER A 106 -18.08 -9.23 10.52
C SER A 106 -17.97 -8.08 9.53
N SER A 107 -18.81 -7.06 9.64
CA SER A 107 -18.76 -5.90 8.77
C SER A 107 -17.63 -4.93 9.12
N MET A 108 -17.06 -5.01 10.34
CA MET A 108 -16.08 -4.02 10.83
C MET A 108 -14.83 -3.95 9.96
N TYR A 109 -14.34 -5.10 9.50
CA TYR A 109 -13.23 -5.16 8.55
C TYR A 109 -13.52 -4.34 7.29
N ALA A 110 -14.65 -4.59 6.63
CA ALA A 110 -15.04 -3.88 5.41
C ALA A 110 -15.25 -2.39 5.67
N THR A 111 -15.89 -2.04 6.79
CA THR A 111 -16.19 -0.67 7.18
C THR A 111 -14.94 0.18 7.39
N LEU A 112 -13.94 -0.34 8.12
CA LEU A 112 -12.70 0.38 8.44
C LEU A 112 -11.67 0.38 7.31
N LEU A 113 -11.77 -0.58 6.39
CA LEU A 113 -10.81 -0.76 5.30
C LEU A 113 -10.45 0.53 4.52
N PRO A 114 -11.41 1.35 4.04
CA PRO A 114 -11.07 2.55 3.27
C PRO A 114 -10.34 3.59 4.11
N PHE A 115 -10.59 3.68 5.43
CA PHE A 115 -9.92 4.64 6.30
C PHE A 115 -8.44 4.32 6.43
N ALA A 116 -8.11 3.04 6.65
CA ALA A 116 -6.73 2.58 6.70
C ALA A 116 -6.04 2.66 5.33
N VAL A 117 -6.66 2.10 4.28
CA VAL A 117 -6.01 1.99 2.95
C VAL A 117 -5.83 3.34 2.29
N LEU A 118 -6.84 4.21 2.35
CA LEU A 118 -6.77 5.56 1.79
C LEU A 118 -6.13 6.57 2.75
N ASN A 119 -5.72 6.13 3.94
CA ASN A 119 -5.10 6.95 4.97
C ASN A 119 -5.91 8.22 5.26
N TYR A 120 -7.23 8.05 5.43
CA TYR A 120 -8.11 9.19 5.66
C TYR A 120 -8.00 9.63 7.11
N ASP A 121 -7.48 10.83 7.31
CA ASP A 121 -7.31 11.45 8.63
C ASP A 121 -8.40 12.50 8.86
N SER A 122 -9.11 12.36 9.98
CA SER A 122 -10.13 13.26 10.47
C SER A 122 -10.32 13.01 11.96
N PRO A 123 -10.65 14.03 12.80
CA PRO A 123 -10.81 13.86 14.25
C PRO A 123 -11.82 12.79 14.68
N ARG A 124 -12.71 12.36 13.77
CA ARG A 124 -13.72 11.32 14.02
C ARG A 124 -13.23 9.90 13.74
N VAL A 125 -12.09 9.76 13.07
CA VAL A 125 -11.58 8.45 12.62
C VAL A 125 -11.11 7.65 13.81
N ASP A 126 -10.38 8.25 14.76
CA ASP A 126 -9.94 7.56 15.97
C ASP A 126 -11.13 7.00 16.76
N GLU A 127 -12.17 7.81 16.97
CA GLU A 127 -13.41 7.39 17.66
C GLU A 127 -14.15 6.27 16.89
N LEU A 128 -14.16 6.34 15.55
CA LEU A 128 -14.73 5.30 14.71
C LEU A 128 -13.98 3.97 14.87
N PHE A 129 -12.64 4.00 14.87
CA PHE A 129 -11.82 2.81 15.06
C PHE A 129 -12.09 2.19 16.44
N ASP A 130 -12.07 3.01 17.49
CA ASP A 130 -12.32 2.56 18.86
C ASP A 130 -13.69 1.87 18.99
N ILE A 131 -14.76 2.49 18.49
CA ILE A 131 -16.12 1.92 18.55
C ILE A 131 -16.20 0.61 17.76
N CYS A 132 -15.63 0.56 16.55
CA CYS A 132 -15.63 -0.64 15.72
C CYS A 132 -14.84 -1.79 16.36
N ILE A 133 -13.70 -1.49 16.98
CA ILE A 133 -12.85 -2.46 17.67
C ILE A 133 -13.57 -2.99 18.91
N GLN A 134 -14.15 -2.11 19.73
CA GLN A 134 -14.93 -2.52 20.91
C GLN A 134 -16.13 -3.39 20.55
N HIS A 135 -16.81 -3.09 19.43
CA HIS A 135 -17.92 -3.90 18.94
C HIS A 135 -17.47 -5.28 18.42
N PHE A 136 -16.27 -5.34 17.83
CA PHE A 136 -15.71 -6.56 17.25
C PHE A 136 -15.11 -7.52 18.30
N LEU A 137 -14.29 -7.00 19.22
CA LEU A 137 -13.43 -7.80 20.10
C LEU A 137 -14.14 -8.92 20.88
N PRO A 138 -15.37 -8.73 21.43
CA PRO A 138 -16.10 -9.80 22.11
C PRO A 138 -16.39 -11.04 21.25
N HIS A 139 -16.29 -10.91 19.93
CA HIS A 139 -16.59 -11.96 18.94
C HIS A 139 -15.35 -12.51 18.23
N ILE A 140 -14.15 -12.15 18.69
CA ILE A 140 -12.89 -12.45 17.99
C ILE A 140 -12.71 -13.94 17.66
N SER A 141 -12.98 -14.85 18.59
CA SER A 141 -12.81 -16.29 18.40
C SER A 141 -13.81 -16.91 17.39
N SER A 142 -14.92 -16.22 17.13
CA SER A 142 -15.95 -16.62 16.17
C SER A 142 -15.64 -16.14 14.75
N PHE A 143 -14.62 -15.31 14.55
CA PHE A 143 -14.27 -14.76 13.26
C PHE A 143 -13.57 -15.78 12.36
N ASP A 144 -13.77 -15.66 11.05
CA ASP A 144 -13.02 -16.44 10.08
C ASP A 144 -11.52 -16.11 10.15
N PRO A 145 -10.63 -17.11 10.34
CA PRO A 145 -9.20 -16.85 10.55
C PRO A 145 -8.55 -15.99 9.46
N HIS A 146 -8.83 -16.29 8.19
CA HIS A 146 -8.31 -15.50 7.09
C HIS A 146 -8.81 -14.04 7.10
N LEU A 147 -10.07 -13.80 7.48
CA LEU A 147 -10.59 -12.43 7.62
C LEU A 147 -9.97 -11.72 8.83
N LEU A 148 -9.68 -12.44 9.91
CA LEU A 148 -9.06 -11.84 11.09
C LEU A 148 -7.63 -11.36 10.79
N VAL A 149 -6.88 -12.13 10.00
CA VAL A 149 -5.56 -11.70 9.50
C VAL A 149 -5.67 -10.46 8.63
N LEU A 150 -6.65 -10.42 7.71
CA LEU A 150 -6.88 -9.23 6.88
C LEU A 150 -7.24 -8.02 7.75
N PHE A 151 -8.05 -8.22 8.79
CA PHE A 151 -8.47 -7.15 9.67
C PHE A 151 -7.32 -6.63 10.53
N GLY A 152 -6.55 -7.51 11.16
CA GLY A 152 -5.36 -7.14 11.91
C GLY A 152 -4.36 -6.37 11.05
N TYR A 153 -4.13 -6.80 9.80
CA TYR A 153 -3.30 -6.06 8.85
C TYR A 153 -3.86 -4.66 8.55
N THR A 154 -5.17 -4.54 8.31
CA THR A 154 -5.83 -3.24 8.09
C THR A 154 -5.65 -2.30 9.28
N LEU A 155 -5.77 -2.81 10.51
CA LEU A 155 -5.55 -2.00 11.72
C LEU A 155 -4.08 -1.57 11.85
N ALA A 156 -3.12 -2.47 11.58
CA ALA A 156 -1.70 -2.12 11.58
C ALA A 156 -1.35 -1.02 10.55
N VAL A 157 -1.96 -1.08 9.36
CA VAL A 157 -1.82 -0.01 8.36
C VAL A 157 -2.28 1.35 8.92
N ALA A 158 -3.33 1.35 9.74
CA ALA A 158 -3.86 2.53 10.43
C ALA A 158 -3.15 2.85 11.78
N ASP A 159 -2.02 2.22 12.08
CA ASP A 159 -1.28 2.43 13.35
C ASP A 159 -2.07 2.01 14.61
N CYS A 160 -2.94 1.00 14.46
CA CYS A 160 -3.79 0.50 15.54
C CYS A 160 -3.52 -0.98 15.81
N PHE A 161 -3.21 -1.33 17.06
CA PHE A 161 -2.81 -2.68 17.46
C PHE A 161 -3.55 -3.16 18.73
N PRO A 162 -4.82 -3.59 18.62
CA PRO A 162 -5.52 -4.18 19.77
C PRO A 162 -4.80 -5.43 20.26
N GLU A 163 -4.28 -5.39 21.49
CA GLU A 163 -3.42 -6.45 22.04
C GLU A 163 -4.11 -7.82 22.02
N ASP A 164 -5.39 -7.88 22.40
CA ASP A 164 -6.19 -9.12 22.36
C ASP A 164 -6.24 -9.72 20.95
N MET A 165 -6.33 -8.87 19.91
CA MET A 165 -6.33 -9.32 18.52
C MET A 165 -4.98 -9.86 18.09
N VAL A 166 -3.89 -9.17 18.46
CA VAL A 166 -2.54 -9.63 18.17
C VAL A 166 -2.27 -10.97 18.86
N ARG A 167 -2.64 -11.10 20.14
CA ARG A 167 -2.47 -12.34 20.91
C ARG A 167 -3.26 -13.50 20.32
N GLU A 168 -4.50 -13.26 19.87
CA GLU A 168 -5.29 -14.29 19.18
C GLU A 168 -4.64 -14.72 17.86
N ILE A 169 -4.28 -13.77 16.98
CA ILE A 169 -3.74 -14.09 15.64
C ILE A 169 -2.41 -14.84 15.71
N PHE A 170 -1.54 -14.50 16.66
CA PHE A 170 -0.22 -15.14 16.82
C PHE A 170 -0.22 -16.29 17.83
N ASN A 171 -1.39 -16.74 18.27
CA ASN A 171 -1.54 -17.96 19.04
C ASN A 171 -1.31 -19.20 18.15
N VAL A 172 -0.66 -20.24 18.68
CA VAL A 172 -0.34 -21.47 17.94
C VAL A 172 -1.60 -22.20 17.45
N ASP A 173 -2.66 -22.25 18.25
CA ASP A 173 -3.93 -22.90 17.90
C ASP A 173 -4.63 -22.13 16.77
N PHE A 174 -4.60 -20.79 16.81
CA PHE A 174 -5.11 -19.96 15.73
C PHE A 174 -4.33 -20.18 14.43
N LEU A 175 -2.99 -20.19 14.48
CA LEU A 175 -2.15 -20.40 13.31
C LEU A 175 -2.38 -21.79 12.69
N ALA A 176 -2.56 -22.83 13.51
CA ALA A 176 -2.91 -24.17 13.02
C ALA A 176 -4.28 -24.20 12.33
N LYS A 177 -5.28 -23.50 12.89
CA LYS A 177 -6.62 -23.34 12.27
C LYS A 177 -6.53 -22.58 10.95
N LEU A 178 -5.71 -21.52 10.89
CA LEU A 178 -5.48 -20.74 9.68
C LEU A 178 -4.80 -21.57 8.60
N ASP A 179 -3.77 -22.35 8.92
CA ASP A 179 -3.09 -23.21 7.93
C ASP A 179 -4.04 -24.25 7.34
N SER A 180 -4.88 -24.88 8.18
CA SER A 180 -5.94 -25.80 7.73
C SER A 180 -6.93 -25.13 6.77
N GLN A 181 -7.31 -23.88 7.06
CA GLN A 181 -8.18 -23.10 6.18
C GLN A 181 -7.49 -22.78 4.85
N LEU A 182 -6.22 -22.38 4.88
CA LEU A 182 -5.44 -21.98 3.70
C LEU A 182 -5.32 -23.12 2.67
N GLU A 183 -5.23 -24.37 3.11
CA GLU A 183 -5.19 -25.54 2.22
C GLU A 183 -6.44 -25.69 1.32
N THR A 184 -7.56 -25.10 1.71
CA THR A 184 -8.84 -25.19 0.96
C THR A 184 -9.15 -23.95 0.12
N LEU A 185 -8.41 -22.86 0.31
CA LEU A 185 -8.69 -21.59 -0.37
C LEU A 185 -8.08 -21.56 -1.79
N PRO A 186 -8.69 -20.81 -2.72
CA PRO A 186 -8.09 -20.55 -4.03
C PRO A 186 -6.68 -19.93 -3.91
N ASP A 187 -5.76 -20.34 -4.77
CA ASP A 187 -4.34 -19.95 -4.71
C ASP A 187 -4.13 -18.43 -4.57
N ALA A 188 -4.87 -17.62 -5.34
CA ALA A 188 -4.76 -16.17 -5.30
C ALA A 188 -5.12 -15.58 -3.92
N LEU A 189 -6.16 -16.13 -3.28
CA LEU A 189 -6.57 -15.70 -1.95
C LEU A 189 -5.58 -16.22 -0.90
N ASN A 190 -5.17 -17.49 -0.97
CA ASN A 190 -4.17 -18.09 -0.07
C ASN A 190 -2.88 -17.25 -0.05
N MET A 191 -2.34 -16.93 -1.23
CA MET A 191 -1.14 -16.09 -1.36
C MET A 191 -1.34 -14.70 -0.73
N ARG A 192 -2.50 -14.08 -0.92
CA ARG A 192 -2.83 -12.78 -0.31
C ARG A 192 -2.85 -12.87 1.21
N ILE A 193 -3.47 -13.90 1.78
CA ILE A 193 -3.55 -14.07 3.23
C ILE A 193 -2.17 -14.31 3.84
N ARG A 194 -1.35 -15.19 3.23
CA ARG A 194 0.03 -15.43 3.69
C ARG A 194 0.89 -14.16 3.62
N LEU A 195 0.71 -13.34 2.58
CA LEU A 195 1.37 -12.05 2.48
C LEU A 195 0.93 -11.11 3.62
N ARG A 196 -0.38 -10.96 3.86
CA ARG A 196 -0.89 -10.09 4.93
C ARG A 196 -0.51 -10.56 6.33
N LEU A 197 -0.46 -11.88 6.58
CA LEU A 197 0.05 -12.43 7.84
C LEU A 197 1.51 -12.03 8.07
N MET A 198 2.35 -12.16 7.04
CA MET A 198 3.76 -11.76 7.12
C MET A 198 3.91 -10.26 7.38
N GLU A 199 3.15 -9.43 6.67
CA GLU A 199 3.21 -7.97 6.85
C GLU A 199 2.67 -7.53 8.22
N LEU A 200 1.65 -8.22 8.74
CA LEU A 200 1.15 -8.00 10.10
C LEU A 200 2.20 -8.43 11.14
N ASN A 201 2.83 -9.60 10.98
CA ASN A 201 3.91 -10.04 11.87
C ASN A 201 5.05 -9.03 11.89
N ARG A 202 5.43 -8.53 10.71
CA ARG A 202 6.41 -7.45 10.57
C ARG A 202 6.00 -6.19 11.33
N ALA A 203 4.76 -5.73 11.16
CA ALA A 203 4.26 -4.53 11.82
C ALA A 203 4.30 -4.68 13.34
N VAL A 204 3.77 -5.79 13.87
CA VAL A 204 3.77 -6.07 15.31
C VAL A 204 5.19 -6.15 15.89
N CYS A 205 6.13 -6.82 15.20
CA CYS A 205 7.51 -6.90 15.69
C CYS A 205 8.23 -5.53 15.72
N LEU A 206 7.82 -4.59 14.87
CA LEU A 206 8.46 -3.27 14.77
C LEU A 206 7.78 -2.23 15.66
N GLU A 207 6.45 -2.15 15.61
CA GLU A 207 5.67 -1.11 16.30
C GLU A 207 5.28 -1.52 17.73
N CYS A 208 5.18 -2.82 18.05
CA CYS A 208 4.74 -3.33 19.36
C CYS A 208 5.65 -4.43 19.93
N PRO A 209 6.96 -4.17 20.16
CA PRO A 209 7.90 -5.15 20.69
C PRO A 209 7.50 -5.72 22.07
N GLU A 210 6.73 -4.98 22.86
CA GLU A 210 6.17 -5.37 24.15
C GLU A 210 5.21 -6.57 24.09
N PHE A 211 4.62 -6.83 22.92
CA PHE A 211 3.76 -8.01 22.71
C PHE A 211 4.55 -9.31 22.57
N GLN A 212 5.87 -9.23 22.41
CA GLN A 212 6.79 -10.37 22.38
C GLN A 212 6.48 -11.41 21.27
N VAL A 213 5.83 -10.97 20.19
CA VAL A 213 5.61 -11.81 19.00
C VAL A 213 6.94 -11.95 18.24
N PRO A 214 7.44 -13.17 18.02
CA PRO A 214 8.68 -13.37 17.28
C PRO A 214 8.51 -13.12 15.79
N TRP A 215 9.60 -12.75 15.12
CA TRP A 215 9.67 -12.77 13.66
C TRP A 215 9.89 -14.19 13.16
N PHE A 216 8.98 -14.74 12.36
CA PHE A 216 9.07 -16.13 11.86
C PHE A 216 8.92 -16.27 10.33
N HIS A 217 8.92 -15.16 9.59
CA HIS A 217 8.70 -15.16 8.14
C HIS A 217 9.95 -15.03 7.27
N GLU A 218 11.15 -15.13 7.83
CA GLU A 218 12.41 -15.03 7.08
C GLU A 218 12.46 -15.96 5.85
N ARG A 219 12.19 -17.26 6.04
CA ARG A 219 12.20 -18.25 4.94
C ARG A 219 11.16 -17.92 3.87
N TYR A 220 9.97 -17.47 4.27
CA TYR A 220 8.90 -17.08 3.35
C TYR A 220 9.33 -15.89 2.49
N CYS A 221 9.92 -14.85 3.10
CA CYS A 221 10.42 -13.70 2.37
C CYS A 221 11.57 -14.06 1.42
N GLN A 222 12.52 -14.91 1.83
CA GLN A 222 13.59 -15.40 0.96
C GLN A 222 13.03 -16.15 -0.28
N GLN A 223 11.95 -16.92 -0.14
CA GLN A 223 11.28 -17.59 -1.26
C GLN A 223 10.57 -16.60 -2.19
N LEU A 224 9.87 -15.61 -1.63
CA LEU A 224 9.27 -14.53 -2.42
C LEU A 224 10.32 -13.75 -3.20
N HIS A 225 11.48 -13.48 -2.61
CA HIS A 225 12.58 -12.81 -3.28
C HIS A 225 13.13 -13.61 -4.46
N LYS A 226 13.28 -14.93 -4.32
CA LYS A 226 13.73 -15.80 -5.42
C LYS A 226 12.74 -15.83 -6.59
N LYS A 227 11.44 -15.73 -6.30
CA LYS A 227 10.37 -15.64 -7.32
C LYS A 227 10.21 -14.23 -7.88
N GLY A 228 10.60 -13.22 -7.11
CA GLY A 228 10.51 -11.82 -7.47
C GLY A 228 11.50 -11.48 -8.58
N ASN A 229 11.03 -10.71 -9.55
CA ASN A 229 11.90 -10.14 -10.54
C ASN A 229 12.60 -8.90 -9.95
N GLY A 230 13.90 -9.01 -9.67
CA GLY A 230 14.76 -7.89 -9.24
C GLY A 230 14.98 -6.82 -10.32
N PHE A 231 14.01 -6.61 -11.21
CA PHE A 231 14.10 -5.63 -12.28
C PHE A 231 14.17 -4.23 -11.72
N ILE A 232 14.99 -3.44 -12.38
CA ILE A 232 15.20 -2.04 -12.06
C ILE A 232 14.37 -1.24 -13.06
N THR A 233 13.49 -0.38 -12.56
CA THR A 233 12.76 0.51 -13.46
C THR A 233 13.72 1.55 -14.07
N PRO A 234 13.46 2.07 -15.28
CA PRO A 234 14.29 3.13 -15.87
C PRO A 234 14.41 4.36 -14.95
N VAL A 235 13.32 4.67 -14.23
CA VAL A 235 13.28 5.75 -13.24
C VAL A 235 14.23 5.46 -12.07
N GLN A 236 14.24 4.24 -11.53
CA GLN A 236 15.18 3.85 -10.49
C GLN A 236 16.64 3.91 -10.96
N GLN A 237 16.94 3.48 -12.19
CA GLN A 237 18.30 3.61 -12.75
C GLN A 237 18.73 5.07 -12.85
N GLN A 238 17.82 5.94 -13.29
CA GLN A 238 18.07 7.36 -13.39
C GLN A 238 18.30 8.00 -12.02
N ILE A 239 17.46 7.70 -11.03
CA ILE A 239 17.62 8.18 -9.65
C ILE A 239 18.97 7.72 -9.09
N HIS A 240 19.33 6.44 -9.27
CA HIS A 240 20.62 5.91 -8.80
C HIS A 240 21.81 6.64 -9.41
N LYS A 241 21.77 6.91 -10.72
CA LYS A 241 22.80 7.71 -11.40
C LYS A 241 22.91 9.11 -10.79
N MET A 242 21.79 9.79 -10.59
CA MET A 242 21.77 11.14 -10.02
C MET A 242 22.25 11.15 -8.56
N LEU A 243 21.88 10.14 -7.77
CA LEU A 243 22.39 9.95 -6.41
C LEU A 243 23.92 9.80 -6.40
N GLY A 244 24.48 9.03 -7.34
CA GLY A 244 25.92 8.90 -7.49
C GLY A 244 26.62 10.25 -7.74
N GLU A 245 26.02 11.12 -8.55
CA GLU A 245 26.56 12.46 -8.83
C GLU A 245 26.39 13.42 -7.63
N VAL A 246 25.29 13.31 -6.89
CA VAL A 246 24.99 14.15 -5.72
C VAL A 246 25.84 13.79 -4.51
N LEU A 247 26.05 12.49 -4.27
CA LEU A 247 26.73 11.95 -3.10
C LEU A 247 28.26 11.81 -3.30
N GLY A 248 28.79 12.22 -4.46
CA GLY A 248 30.23 12.21 -4.74
C GLY A 248 30.78 10.87 -5.21
N GLY A 249 29.93 9.95 -5.68
CA GLY A 249 30.31 8.69 -6.30
C GLY A 249 29.18 7.65 -6.30
N VAL A 250 29.16 6.76 -7.29
CA VAL A 250 28.17 5.67 -7.39
C VAL A 250 28.22 4.69 -6.20
N ASN A 251 29.36 4.61 -5.53
CA ASN A 251 29.56 3.76 -4.35
C ASN A 251 29.00 4.38 -3.07
N CYS A 252 28.46 5.61 -3.11
CA CYS A 252 27.85 6.27 -1.95
C CYS A 252 26.35 5.95 -1.80
N ALA A 253 25.76 5.23 -2.76
CA ALA A 253 24.37 4.77 -2.72
C ALA A 253 24.28 3.28 -3.08
N LYS A 254 23.86 2.47 -2.11
CA LYS A 254 23.49 1.07 -2.34
C LYS A 254 22.07 0.99 -2.88
N ALA A 255 21.81 0.11 -3.84
CA ALA A 255 20.47 -0.10 -4.37
C ALA A 255 19.87 -1.44 -3.90
N ALA A 256 18.54 -1.50 -3.83
CA ALA A 256 17.76 -2.71 -3.49
C ALA A 256 18.25 -3.42 -2.21
N VAL A 257 18.45 -2.64 -1.15
CA VAL A 257 18.87 -3.16 0.15
C VAL A 257 17.69 -3.78 0.88
N PHE A 258 17.88 -4.94 1.50
CA PHE A 258 16.87 -5.55 2.35
C PHE A 258 17.13 -5.25 3.83
N THR A 259 16.08 -4.85 4.55
CA THR A 259 16.14 -4.73 6.00
C THR A 259 16.03 -6.11 6.67
N PRO A 260 16.38 -6.25 7.97
CA PRO A 260 16.23 -7.51 8.71
C PRO A 260 14.80 -8.08 8.70
N TYR A 261 13.80 -7.21 8.58
CA TYR A 261 12.39 -7.59 8.45
C TYR A 261 11.91 -7.62 6.98
N PHE A 262 12.83 -7.70 6.03
CA PHE A 262 12.55 -7.90 4.61
C PHE A 262 11.75 -6.77 3.93
N TYR A 263 11.93 -5.52 4.37
CA TYR A 263 11.61 -4.38 3.50
C TYR A 263 12.69 -4.25 2.43
N ARG A 264 12.28 -4.11 1.16
CA ARG A 264 13.18 -3.69 0.07
C ARG A 264 13.27 -2.18 0.05
N VAL A 265 14.40 -1.60 0.44
CA VAL A 265 14.73 -0.18 0.30
C VAL A 265 15.27 0.07 -1.11
N ASP A 266 14.75 1.08 -1.81
CA ASP A 266 15.18 1.35 -3.19
C ASP A 266 16.64 1.77 -3.25
N PHE A 267 17.02 2.78 -2.45
CA PHE A 267 18.41 3.17 -2.26
C PHE A 267 18.74 3.48 -0.80
N GLU A 268 19.92 3.10 -0.37
CA GLU A 268 20.46 3.36 0.96
C GLU A 268 21.78 4.15 0.85
N CYS A 269 21.88 5.27 1.55
CA CYS A 269 23.15 5.98 1.73
C CYS A 269 23.40 6.29 3.21
N VAL A 270 24.66 6.49 3.57
CA VAL A 270 25.05 6.90 4.93
C VAL A 270 25.76 8.23 4.83
N LEU A 271 25.29 9.21 5.61
CA LEU A 271 25.98 10.49 5.79
C LEU A 271 26.73 10.45 7.12
N ASP A 272 27.97 10.94 7.14
CA ASP A 272 28.71 11.14 8.37
C ASP A 272 28.20 12.36 9.16
N ARG A 273 28.80 12.61 10.34
CA ARG A 273 28.48 13.78 11.19
C ARG A 273 28.68 15.15 10.51
N HIS A 274 29.43 15.20 9.41
CA HIS A 274 29.69 16.40 8.61
C HIS A 274 28.80 16.47 7.36
N ARG A 275 27.79 15.59 7.27
CA ARG A 275 26.88 15.45 6.12
C ARG A 275 27.59 15.07 4.83
N LYS A 276 28.73 14.38 4.92
CA LYS A 276 29.42 13.81 3.76
C LYS A 276 29.01 12.35 3.59
N ALA A 277 28.69 11.96 2.36
CA ALA A 277 28.33 10.58 2.07
C ALA A 277 29.53 9.65 2.23
N LEU A 278 29.31 8.51 2.87
CA LEU A 278 30.29 7.45 3.03
C LEU A 278 30.23 6.50 1.83
N SER A 279 31.40 6.19 1.27
CA SER A 279 31.51 5.17 0.22
C SER A 279 31.41 3.78 0.85
N TYR A 280 30.57 2.94 0.27
CA TYR A 280 30.58 1.52 0.58
C TYR A 280 31.76 0.82 -0.08
N SER A 281 32.33 -0.16 0.62
CA SER A 281 33.43 -1.01 0.13
C SER A 281 32.97 -2.01 -0.93
N GLU A 282 31.69 -2.40 -0.87
CA GLU A 282 31.07 -3.39 -1.75
C GLU A 282 30.14 -2.70 -2.75
N GLN A 283 30.31 -3.01 -4.03
CA GLN A 283 29.51 -2.44 -5.11
C GLN A 283 28.12 -3.07 -5.16
N SER A 284 27.09 -2.27 -5.46
CA SER A 284 25.79 -2.81 -5.89
C SER A 284 25.99 -3.46 -7.25
N GLN A 285 26.13 -4.79 -7.30
CA GLN A 285 26.40 -5.49 -8.56
C GLN A 285 25.17 -5.39 -9.47
N LEU A 286 25.29 -4.67 -10.58
CA LEU A 286 24.32 -4.72 -11.67
C LEU A 286 24.59 -6.00 -12.48
N GLN A 287 23.60 -6.88 -12.58
CA GLN A 287 23.67 -8.05 -13.43
C GLN A 287 22.86 -7.80 -14.71
N ILE A 288 23.45 -8.13 -15.85
CA ILE A 288 22.77 -8.15 -17.15
C ILE A 288 22.71 -9.63 -17.57
N PRO A 289 21.60 -10.35 -17.30
CA PRO A 289 21.38 -11.67 -17.87
C PRO A 289 21.24 -11.60 -19.39
N GLY A 290 21.40 -12.73 -20.07
CA GLY A 290 21.39 -12.82 -21.55
C GLY A 290 20.09 -12.38 -22.26
N ASP A 291 19.07 -11.95 -21.52
CA ASP A 291 17.81 -11.39 -22.02
C ASP A 291 17.84 -9.85 -22.16
N GLY A 292 18.97 -9.21 -21.83
CA GLY A 292 19.14 -7.75 -21.98
C GLY A 292 18.53 -6.89 -20.86
N GLU A 293 17.86 -7.50 -19.88
CA GLU A 293 17.23 -6.79 -18.76
C GLU A 293 18.16 -6.60 -17.55
N VAL A 294 18.22 -5.39 -16.99
CA VAL A 294 19.14 -5.07 -15.89
C VAL A 294 18.51 -5.43 -14.53
N ARG A 295 19.27 -6.14 -13.68
CA ARG A 295 18.84 -6.58 -12.33
C ARG A 295 19.86 -6.19 -11.26
N TRP A 296 19.39 -5.90 -10.03
CA TRP A 296 20.28 -5.73 -8.88
C TRP A 296 20.73 -7.08 -8.33
N GLY A 297 22.01 -7.21 -7.96
CA GLY A 297 22.59 -8.42 -7.38
C GLY A 297 21.93 -8.79 -6.05
N LEU A 298 21.70 -10.10 -5.86
CA LEU A 298 20.89 -10.65 -4.76
C LEU A 298 21.66 -10.84 -3.43
N ASP A 299 22.93 -10.43 -3.34
CA ASP A 299 23.85 -10.88 -2.28
C ASP A 299 23.79 -10.07 -0.96
N SER A 300 22.77 -9.24 -0.74
CA SER A 300 22.68 -8.36 0.44
C SER A 300 21.89 -8.93 1.62
N VAL A 301 21.32 -10.14 1.51
CA VAL A 301 20.56 -10.76 2.61
C VAL A 301 21.54 -11.40 3.60
N GLY A 302 21.69 -10.80 4.79
CA GLY A 302 22.33 -11.45 5.93
C GLY A 302 23.79 -11.08 6.22
N LYS A 303 24.36 -10.03 5.62
CA LYS A 303 25.60 -9.44 6.18
C LYS A 303 25.25 -8.62 7.41
N GLU A 304 25.92 -8.91 8.53
CA GLU A 304 25.87 -8.12 9.76
C GLU A 304 25.87 -6.62 9.42
N ARG A 305 24.88 -5.91 9.95
CA ARG A 305 24.82 -4.44 9.85
C ARG A 305 26.12 -3.93 10.45
N SER A 306 27.03 -3.39 9.63
CA SER A 306 28.16 -2.65 10.18
C SER A 306 27.59 -1.53 11.04
N GLU A 307 28.01 -1.46 12.30
CA GLU A 307 27.66 -0.36 13.19
C GLU A 307 27.94 0.96 12.47
N LEU A 308 26.96 1.87 12.50
CA LEU A 308 27.15 3.17 11.89
C LEU A 308 28.24 3.91 12.66
N PRO A 309 29.17 4.60 11.98
CA PRO A 309 30.11 5.48 12.67
C PRO A 309 29.37 6.47 13.58
N GLN A 310 29.98 6.84 14.70
CA GLN A 310 29.35 7.74 15.65
C GLN A 310 28.91 9.06 14.99
N GLY A 311 27.63 9.40 15.12
CA GLY A 311 27.04 10.60 14.51
C GLY A 311 26.73 10.46 13.02
N ALA A 312 26.89 9.28 12.43
CA ALA A 312 26.44 9.01 11.07
C ALA A 312 24.95 8.68 11.03
N GLN A 313 24.30 9.06 9.94
CA GLN A 313 22.88 8.85 9.70
C GLN A 313 22.67 8.00 8.46
N ARG A 314 21.85 6.96 8.58
CA ARG A 314 21.45 6.12 7.47
C ARG A 314 20.19 6.69 6.84
N ILE A 315 20.20 6.82 5.51
CA ILE A 315 19.11 7.39 4.74
C ILE A 315 18.56 6.31 3.81
N ALA A 316 17.24 6.10 3.85
CA ALA A 316 16.51 5.35 2.86
C ALA A 316 15.90 6.32 1.86
N VAL A 317 16.31 6.24 0.60
CA VAL A 317 15.69 6.99 -0.49
C VAL A 317 14.69 6.07 -1.18
N ASP A 318 13.40 6.32 -0.97
CA ASP A 318 12.29 5.51 -1.46
C ASP A 318 11.56 6.22 -2.60
N PHE A 319 11.43 5.56 -3.75
CA PHE A 319 10.65 6.10 -4.87
C PHE A 319 9.18 5.68 -4.74
N LEU A 320 8.27 6.66 -4.68
CA LEU A 320 6.84 6.42 -4.55
C LEU A 320 6.15 6.49 -5.91
N ASP A 321 5.76 5.32 -6.43
CA ASP A 321 5.04 5.18 -7.68
C ASP A 321 3.58 5.68 -7.60
N THR A 322 2.84 5.57 -8.70
CA THR A 322 1.41 5.94 -8.75
C THR A 322 0.55 5.13 -7.77
N LYS A 323 0.95 3.88 -7.47
CA LYS A 323 0.21 3.01 -6.55
C LYS A 323 0.38 3.41 -5.10
N SER A 324 1.32 4.29 -4.77
CA SER A 324 1.54 4.80 -3.41
C SER A 324 0.55 5.91 -3.01
N PHE A 325 -0.22 6.44 -3.98
CA PHE A 325 -1.14 7.56 -3.79
C PHE A 325 -2.59 7.19 -4.12
N CYS A 326 -3.54 7.98 -3.61
CA CYS A 326 -4.94 7.91 -4.03
C CYS A 326 -5.07 8.34 -5.50
N LYS A 327 -5.95 7.70 -6.25
CA LYS A 327 -6.07 7.92 -7.70
C LYS A 327 -6.47 9.34 -8.09
N ASN A 328 -7.17 10.04 -7.20
CA ASN A 328 -7.73 11.37 -7.44
C ASN A 328 -6.92 12.52 -6.83
N SER A 329 -5.81 12.25 -6.14
CA SER A 329 -5.05 13.26 -5.42
C SER A 329 -3.59 12.86 -5.24
N ARG A 330 -2.78 13.75 -4.64
CA ARG A 330 -1.40 13.45 -4.22
C ARG A 330 -1.36 12.90 -2.79
N HIS A 331 -2.50 12.43 -2.27
CA HIS A 331 -2.62 11.90 -0.91
C HIS A 331 -1.96 10.53 -0.81
N MET A 332 -1.03 10.36 0.13
CA MET A 332 -0.30 9.11 0.33
C MET A 332 -1.17 8.11 1.08
N LYS A 333 -1.12 6.85 0.63
CA LYS A 333 -1.91 5.75 1.20
C LYS A 333 -1.27 5.14 2.44
N GLY A 334 -2.09 4.39 3.20
CA GLY A 334 -1.69 3.85 4.49
C GLY A 334 -0.51 2.89 4.39
N GLU A 335 -0.46 2.04 3.36
CA GLU A 335 0.65 1.09 3.19
C GLU A 335 2.01 1.79 3.00
N ALA A 336 2.03 2.93 2.29
CA ALA A 336 3.23 3.74 2.10
C ALA A 336 3.62 4.48 3.39
N MET A 337 2.63 4.93 4.18
CA MET A 337 2.83 5.54 5.49
C MET A 337 3.39 4.54 6.51
N MET A 338 2.77 3.37 6.66
CA MET A 338 3.23 2.29 7.53
C MET A 338 4.66 1.87 7.17
N ARG A 339 4.96 1.72 5.87
CA ARG A 339 6.33 1.44 5.41
C ARG A 339 7.31 2.53 5.88
N LYS A 340 6.95 3.81 5.76
CA LYS A 340 7.79 4.91 6.24
C LYS A 340 8.05 4.80 7.74
N ARG A 341 7.01 4.65 8.56
CA ARG A 341 7.12 4.46 10.03
C ARG A 341 8.08 3.33 10.38
N HIS A 342 7.91 2.18 9.73
CA HIS A 342 8.74 1.00 9.97
C HIS A 342 10.22 1.21 9.60
N LEU A 343 10.51 1.91 8.50
CA LEU A 343 11.89 2.24 8.15
C LEU A 343 12.50 3.22 9.16
N GLU A 344 11.73 4.18 9.66
CA GLU A 344 12.15 5.10 10.72
C GLU A 344 12.45 4.36 12.03
N ILE A 345 11.59 3.43 12.45
CA ILE A 345 11.83 2.52 13.59
C ILE A 345 13.12 1.72 13.41
N LEU A 346 13.41 1.29 12.18
CA LEU A 346 14.63 0.54 11.85
C LEU A 346 15.91 1.38 11.82
N GLY A 347 15.82 2.68 12.14
CA GLY A 347 16.93 3.62 12.24
C GLY A 347 17.27 4.35 10.94
N TYR A 348 16.38 4.33 9.95
CA TYR A 348 16.54 5.10 8.73
C TYR A 348 15.94 6.50 8.88
N HIS A 349 16.58 7.50 8.29
CA HIS A 349 15.87 8.69 7.86
C HIS A 349 15.31 8.46 6.46
N VAL A 350 14.00 8.58 6.30
CA VAL A 350 13.32 8.22 5.05
C VAL A 350 13.11 9.46 4.18
N VAL A 351 13.73 9.46 3.02
CA VAL A 351 13.55 10.47 1.96
C VAL A 351 12.68 9.86 0.88
N GLN A 352 11.47 10.37 0.72
CA GLN A 352 10.54 9.89 -0.29
C GLN A 352 10.58 10.76 -1.54
N ILE A 353 10.61 10.13 -2.71
CA ILE A 353 10.58 10.78 -4.03
C ILE A 353 9.25 10.44 -4.71
N PRO A 354 8.25 11.32 -4.68
CA PRO A 354 6.99 11.10 -5.38
C PRO A 354 7.17 11.10 -6.91
N HIS A 355 6.52 10.15 -7.60
CA HIS A 355 6.58 10.06 -9.06
C HIS A 355 6.17 11.35 -9.78
N PHE A 356 5.18 12.09 -9.25
CA PHE A 356 4.70 13.34 -9.85
C PHE A 356 5.65 14.51 -9.66
N GLU A 357 6.55 14.45 -8.66
CA GLU A 357 7.63 15.43 -8.49
C GLU A 357 8.78 15.09 -9.43
N TRP A 358 9.23 13.82 -9.41
CA TRP A 358 10.35 13.35 -10.23
C TRP A 358 10.12 13.53 -11.73
N ASN A 359 8.91 13.24 -12.19
CA ASN A 359 8.51 13.36 -13.60
C ASN A 359 7.96 14.75 -13.96
N SER A 360 8.06 15.74 -13.06
CA SER A 360 7.55 17.09 -13.31
C SER A 360 8.37 17.82 -14.37
N MET A 361 7.75 18.80 -15.04
CA MET A 361 8.45 19.63 -16.03
C MET A 361 9.59 20.45 -15.40
N GLU A 362 9.49 20.77 -14.12
CA GLU A 362 10.52 21.48 -13.35
C GLU A 362 11.81 20.66 -13.23
N LEU A 363 11.70 19.33 -13.25
CA LEU A 363 12.81 18.38 -13.24
C LEU A 363 13.06 17.81 -14.63
N SER A 364 13.31 18.68 -15.60
CA SER A 364 13.59 18.31 -17.00
C SER A 364 15.08 18.25 -17.35
N THR A 365 15.95 18.72 -16.46
CA THR A 365 17.41 18.73 -16.67
C THR A 365 18.13 17.94 -15.59
N GLN A 366 19.34 17.47 -15.93
CA GLN A 366 20.20 16.74 -14.99
C GLN A 366 20.55 17.58 -13.75
N ASP A 367 20.79 18.89 -13.92
CA ASP A 367 21.08 19.78 -12.81
C ASP A 367 19.87 19.99 -11.90
N ALA A 368 18.66 20.08 -12.46
CA ALA A 368 17.44 20.16 -11.67
C ALA A 368 17.21 18.89 -10.83
N TRP A 369 17.40 17.69 -11.40
CA TRP A 369 17.33 16.44 -10.63
C TRP A 369 18.35 16.39 -9.49
N LYS A 370 19.59 16.80 -9.75
CA LYS A 370 20.63 16.84 -8.72
C LYS A 370 20.27 17.81 -7.60
N GLU A 371 19.78 19.00 -7.93
CA GLU A 371 19.41 20.01 -6.94
C GLU A 371 18.21 19.56 -6.10
N TYR A 372 17.21 18.95 -6.73
CA TYR A 372 16.08 18.33 -6.03
C TYR A 372 16.55 17.27 -5.02
N LEU A 373 17.39 16.33 -5.45
CA LEU A 373 17.94 15.30 -4.57
C LEU A 373 18.81 15.88 -3.46
N ARG A 374 19.63 16.90 -3.75
CA ARG A 374 20.41 17.60 -2.72
C ARG A 374 19.52 18.22 -1.65
N LYS A 375 18.48 18.93 -2.07
CA LYS A 375 17.52 19.55 -1.16
C LYS A 375 16.84 18.48 -0.29
N LYS A 376 16.37 17.40 -0.92
CA LYS A 376 15.72 16.27 -0.24
C LYS A 376 16.62 15.57 0.77
N ILE A 377 17.89 15.36 0.44
CA ILE A 377 18.82 14.57 1.26
C ILE A 377 19.51 15.41 2.34
N PHE A 378 19.89 16.65 2.04
CA PHE A 378 20.74 17.46 2.93
C PHE A 378 20.01 18.58 3.66
N THR A 379 18.83 19.01 3.18
CA THR A 379 18.10 20.17 3.71
C THR A 379 16.83 19.80 4.47
N GLU A 380 16.17 18.68 4.14
CA GLU A 380 14.94 18.22 4.82
C GLU A 380 15.19 17.37 6.08
N LEU A 381 16.44 17.33 6.56
CA LEU A 381 16.83 16.65 7.79
C LEU A 381 16.66 17.56 9.02
N PRO A 382 16.00 17.11 10.10
CA PRO A 382 15.78 17.91 11.31
C PRO A 382 17.08 18.40 11.98
#